data_AF-A0A538RTZ9-F1
#
_entry.id   AF-A0A538RTZ9-F1
#
_cell.length_a   1.000
_cell.length_b   1.000
_cell.length_c   1.000
_cell.angle_alpha   90.00
_cell.angle_beta   90.00
_cell.angle_gamma   90.00
#
_symmetry.space_group_name_H-M   'P 1'
#
loop_
_entity.id
_entity.type
_entity.pdbx_description
1 polymer ?
#
loop_
_entity_poly.entity_id
_entity_poly.type
_entity_poly.pdbx_seq_one_letter_code
_entity_poly.pdbx_strand_id
1 'polypeptide(L)'
;MKAPGTVPFQGVIKADVPAGEPVVAALHSFVGQTFPSAASNQWSRALTVPSVSALDAKGIPLGLEDLGPNHGDANNHGLHDASQPEVATLPIATTGAFATLVAAGHALEHVQVSEPPQTATSFPWGLFNFDVTHVPVGGS
;
A
#
# COMPACT_ATOMS: atom_id res chain seq x y z
N MET A 1 23.95 20.34 -18.12
CA MET A 1 23.82 19.88 -16.71
C MET A 1 22.44 19.28 -16.56
N LYS A 2 22.32 18.05 -16.06
CA LYS A 2 21.02 17.41 -15.81
C LYS A 2 20.42 18.06 -14.54
N ALA A 3 19.19 18.57 -14.62
CA ALA A 3 18.52 19.13 -13.46
C ALA A 3 18.31 18.03 -12.40
N PRO A 4 18.40 18.34 -11.09
CA PRO A 4 18.03 17.40 -10.04
C PRO A 4 16.56 16.99 -10.26
N GLY A 5 16.31 15.68 -10.25
CA GLY A 5 14.98 15.10 -10.42
C GLY A 5 14.58 14.33 -9.17
N THR A 6 13.29 14.34 -8.86
CA THR A 6 12.71 13.54 -7.79
C THR A 6 12.36 12.16 -8.33
N VAL A 7 12.78 11.09 -7.65
CA VAL A 7 12.31 9.73 -7.91
C VAL A 7 11.31 9.38 -6.81
N PRO A 8 10.00 9.39 -7.08
CA PRO A 8 9.02 8.85 -6.13
C PRO A 8 9.21 7.34 -6.06
N PHE A 9 9.26 6.80 -4.85
CA PHE A 9 9.17 5.36 -4.62
C PHE A 9 8.27 5.09 -3.43
N GLN A 10 7.66 3.93 -3.41
CA GLN A 10 6.87 3.41 -2.31
C GLN A 10 7.42 2.03 -1.98
N GLY A 11 7.53 1.70 -0.69
CA GLY A 11 7.97 0.40 -0.23
C GLY A 11 7.03 -0.10 0.85
N VAL A 12 6.59 -1.35 0.75
CA VAL A 12 5.86 -2.04 1.82
C VAL A 12 6.87 -2.83 2.63
N ILE A 13 7.03 -2.48 3.91
CA ILE A 13 7.92 -3.20 4.81
C ILE A 13 7.11 -4.28 5.50
N LYS A 14 7.37 -5.55 5.17
CA LYS A 14 6.90 -6.67 5.99
C LYS A 14 8.00 -7.02 6.98
N ALA A 15 7.75 -6.79 8.27
CA ALA A 15 8.68 -7.12 9.34
C ALA A 15 7.96 -8.01 10.35
N ASP A 16 8.52 -9.19 10.61
CA ASP A 16 8.09 -10.05 11.71
C ASP A 16 8.90 -9.65 12.95
N VAL A 17 8.42 -8.63 13.66
CA VAL A 17 9.05 -8.09 14.87
C VAL A 17 8.09 -8.12 16.06
N PRO A 18 8.59 -8.40 17.28
CA PRO A 18 7.79 -8.35 18.49
C PRO A 18 7.09 -7.00 18.70
N ALA A 19 5.92 -7.03 19.35
CA ALA A 19 5.17 -5.84 19.69
C ALA A 19 6.02 -4.87 20.54
N GLY A 20 6.14 -3.62 20.09
CA GLY A 20 6.91 -2.56 20.76
C GLY A 20 8.33 -2.35 20.21
N GLU A 21 8.81 -3.21 19.32
CA GLU A 21 10.10 -3.05 18.64
C GLU A 21 9.99 -2.09 17.44
N PRO A 22 10.94 -1.14 17.26
CA PRO A 22 10.91 -0.22 16.13
C PRO A 22 11.30 -0.91 14.83
N VAL A 23 10.51 -0.70 13.77
CA VAL A 23 10.88 -1.05 12.40
C VAL A 23 11.43 0.19 11.70
N VAL A 24 12.65 0.12 11.18
CA VAL A 24 13.29 1.21 10.44
C VAL A 24 13.53 0.77 9.00
N ALA A 25 12.94 1.47 8.03
CA ALA A 25 13.40 1.42 6.64
C ALA A 25 14.39 2.55 6.39
N ALA A 26 15.54 2.20 5.84
CA ALA A 26 16.53 3.13 5.35
C ALA A 26 16.65 2.99 3.83
N LEU A 27 16.52 4.10 3.10
CA LEU A 27 16.86 4.14 1.69
C LEU A 27 18.37 4.36 1.55
N HIS A 28 19.07 3.40 0.94
CA HIS A 28 20.48 3.55 0.58
C HIS A 28 20.58 3.79 -0.93
N SER A 29 21.34 4.81 -1.36
CA SER A 29 21.67 4.98 -2.78
C SER A 29 22.62 3.86 -3.22
N PHE A 30 22.26 3.10 -4.25
CA PHE A 30 23.19 2.17 -4.91
C PHE A 30 24.04 2.92 -5.94
N VAL A 31 25.31 2.53 -6.03
CA VAL A 31 26.42 3.25 -6.67
C VAL A 31 26.18 3.56 -8.15
N GLY A 32 26.44 4.81 -8.55
CA GLY A 32 26.54 5.23 -9.95
C GLY A 32 26.19 6.69 -10.24
N GLN A 33 25.47 7.37 -9.34
CA GLN A 33 25.17 8.80 -9.47
C GLN A 33 25.63 9.57 -8.23
N THR A 34 26.71 10.32 -8.38
CA THR A 34 27.18 11.31 -7.40
C THR A 34 26.20 12.49 -7.39
N PHE A 35 25.32 12.53 -6.40
CA PHE A 35 24.68 13.78 -5.99
C PHE A 35 25.61 14.50 -5.00
N PRO A 36 25.82 15.82 -5.10
CA PRO A 36 26.61 16.54 -4.13
C PRO A 36 25.97 16.34 -2.76
N SER A 37 26.77 15.88 -1.80
CA SER A 37 26.29 15.49 -0.47
C SER A 37 25.53 16.63 0.18
N ALA A 38 24.20 16.55 0.17
CA ALA A 38 23.42 17.24 1.17
C ALA A 38 23.84 16.65 2.53
N ALA A 39 24.21 17.54 3.44
CA ALA A 39 24.82 17.22 4.72
C ALA A 39 24.20 16.00 5.40
N SER A 40 25.08 15.16 5.93
CA SER A 40 24.80 14.15 6.96
C SER A 40 23.61 14.57 7.85
N ASN A 41 22.57 13.73 7.88
CA ASN A 41 21.37 13.80 8.73
C ASN A 41 20.08 14.38 8.15
N GLN A 42 19.96 14.61 6.83
CA GLN A 42 18.63 14.86 6.24
C GLN A 42 17.97 13.56 5.80
N TRP A 43 17.26 12.96 6.75
CA TRP A 43 16.24 11.95 6.52
C TRP A 43 15.18 12.55 5.58
N SER A 44 14.97 11.94 4.41
CA SER A 44 13.75 12.20 3.65
C SER A 44 12.58 11.82 4.57
N ARG A 45 11.60 12.72 4.69
CA ARG A 45 10.40 12.49 5.53
C ARG A 45 9.69 11.25 5.02
N ALA A 46 10.03 10.08 5.57
CA ALA A 46 9.18 8.91 5.49
C ALA A 46 7.81 9.34 6.01
N LEU A 47 6.75 9.01 5.28
CA LEU A 47 5.43 9.00 5.91
C LEU A 47 5.57 8.01 7.06
N THR A 48 5.68 8.55 8.28
CA THR A 48 5.61 7.74 9.48
C THR A 48 4.20 7.20 9.49
N VAL A 49 4.01 5.96 9.02
CA VAL A 49 2.85 5.18 9.40
C VAL A 49 3.11 4.87 10.87
N PRO A 50 2.40 5.51 11.82
CA PRO A 50 2.61 5.25 13.23
C PRO A 50 2.50 3.74 13.44
N SER A 51 3.31 3.18 14.35
CA SER A 51 3.41 1.73 14.59
C SER A 51 2.11 1.05 15.07
N VAL A 52 0.96 1.71 14.97
CA VAL A 52 -0.41 1.21 15.13
C VAL A 52 -1.40 2.22 14.52
N SER A 53 -1.30 2.60 13.24
CA SER A 53 -2.54 3.04 12.59
C SER A 53 -3.50 1.86 12.75
N ALA A 54 -4.56 2.02 13.55
CA ALA A 54 -5.52 0.97 13.73
C ALA A 54 -5.91 0.44 12.34
N LEU A 55 -6.16 -0.86 12.25
CA LEU A 55 -6.68 -1.41 11.01
C LEU A 55 -8.18 -1.20 11.01
N ASP A 56 -8.74 -0.92 9.85
CA ASP A 56 -10.17 -1.02 9.65
C ASP A 56 -10.63 -2.49 9.65
N ALA A 57 -11.93 -2.72 9.45
CA ALA A 57 -12.50 -4.07 9.40
C ALA A 57 -11.93 -4.93 8.25
N LYS A 58 -11.34 -4.30 7.22
CA LYS A 58 -10.75 -4.96 6.06
C LYS A 58 -9.28 -5.31 6.27
N GLY A 59 -8.68 -4.92 7.40
CA GLY A 59 -7.27 -5.11 7.69
C GLY A 59 -6.36 -4.03 7.10
N ILE A 60 -6.92 -2.89 6.69
CA ILE A 60 -6.22 -1.79 6.03
C ILE A 60 -5.89 -0.70 7.06
N PRO A 61 -4.66 -0.15 7.08
CA PRO A 61 -4.32 1.02 7.89
C PRO A 61 -5.33 2.17 7.73
N LEU A 62 -5.87 2.67 8.85
CA LEU A 62 -6.77 3.82 8.84
C LEU A 62 -6.13 5.01 8.09
N GLY A 63 -6.89 5.59 7.16
CA GLY A 63 -6.48 6.74 6.33
C GLY A 63 -5.63 6.38 5.11
N LEU A 64 -5.28 5.10 4.89
CA LEU A 64 -4.57 4.69 3.67
C LEU A 64 -5.46 4.84 2.43
N GLU A 65 -6.74 4.48 2.54
CA GLU A 65 -7.68 4.54 1.42
C GLU A 65 -7.99 5.99 1.01
N ASP A 66 -7.95 6.94 1.95
CA ASP A 66 -8.13 8.38 1.66
C ASP A 66 -7.01 8.95 0.77
N LEU A 67 -5.87 8.26 0.66
CA LEU A 67 -4.79 8.62 -0.27
C LEU A 67 -5.07 8.18 -1.72
N GLY A 68 -6.11 7.36 -1.92
CA GLY A 68 -6.54 6.87 -3.22
C GLY A 68 -7.17 7.96 -4.10
N PRO A 69 -7.52 7.61 -5.35
CA PRO A 69 -8.20 8.51 -6.28
C PRO A 69 -9.47 9.13 -5.67
N ASN A 70 -9.83 10.33 -6.15
CA ASN A 70 -11.01 11.07 -5.71
C ASN A 70 -11.15 11.23 -4.19
N HIS A 71 -10.02 11.39 -3.48
CA HIS A 71 -9.99 11.54 -2.01
C HIS A 71 -10.51 10.31 -1.25
N GLY A 72 -10.31 9.11 -1.80
CA GLY A 72 -10.74 7.85 -1.19
C GLY A 72 -12.08 7.32 -1.65
N ASP A 73 -12.66 7.87 -2.73
CA ASP A 73 -13.83 7.34 -3.45
C ASP A 73 -13.37 6.84 -4.83
N ALA A 74 -12.57 5.79 -4.85
CA ALA A 74 -11.85 5.41 -6.07
C ALA A 74 -12.79 4.82 -7.13
N ASN A 75 -13.92 4.24 -6.73
CA ASN A 75 -14.96 3.77 -7.64
C ASN A 75 -16.00 4.86 -8.00
N ASN A 76 -15.86 6.08 -7.44
CA ASN A 76 -16.53 7.32 -7.84
C ASN A 76 -18.05 7.24 -7.85
N HIS A 77 -18.63 6.72 -6.78
CA HIS A 77 -20.09 6.69 -6.59
C HIS A 77 -20.56 7.53 -5.39
N GLY A 78 -19.67 8.35 -4.84
CA GLY A 78 -19.99 9.35 -3.82
C GLY A 78 -19.86 8.89 -2.37
N LEU A 79 -19.29 7.70 -2.11
CA LEU A 79 -18.98 7.24 -0.76
C LEU A 79 -17.50 6.86 -0.68
N HIS A 80 -16.86 7.17 0.44
CA HIS A 80 -15.47 6.77 0.65
C HIS A 80 -15.38 5.25 0.77
N ASP A 81 -14.40 4.65 0.11
CA ASP A 81 -14.07 3.22 0.12
C ASP A 81 -13.88 2.71 1.56
N ALA A 82 -13.24 3.50 2.43
CA ALA A 82 -13.05 3.17 3.84
C ALA A 82 -14.35 2.91 4.63
N SER A 83 -15.47 3.50 4.19
CA SER A 83 -16.78 3.32 4.82
C SER A 83 -17.58 2.14 4.26
N GLN A 84 -17.08 1.51 3.21
CA GLN A 84 -17.76 0.46 2.48
C GLN A 84 -17.06 -0.87 2.76
N PRO A 85 -17.74 -1.84 3.42
CA PRO A 85 -17.13 -3.13 3.70
C PRO A 85 -16.77 -3.94 2.44
N GLU A 86 -17.41 -3.66 1.30
CA GLU A 86 -17.25 -4.35 0.03
C GLU A 86 -16.23 -3.71 -0.93
N VAL A 87 -15.67 -2.54 -0.56
CA VAL A 87 -14.72 -1.80 -1.39
C VAL A 87 -13.41 -1.60 -0.63
N ALA A 88 -12.29 -1.86 -1.29
CA ALA A 88 -10.96 -1.64 -0.72
C ALA A 88 -10.02 -0.99 -1.74
N THR A 89 -9.37 0.12 -1.39
CA THR A 89 -8.43 0.82 -2.27
C THR A 89 -7.03 0.86 -1.67
N LEU A 90 -6.07 0.24 -2.36
CA LEU A 90 -4.69 0.11 -1.88
C LEU A 90 -3.67 0.39 -2.97
N PRO A 91 -2.47 0.89 -2.60
CA PRO A 91 -1.36 0.99 -3.53
C PRO A 91 -0.85 -0.39 -3.94
N ILE A 92 -0.63 -0.54 -5.24
CA ILE A 92 -0.08 -1.73 -5.88
C ILE A 92 1.40 -1.85 -5.52
N ALA A 93 1.80 -2.98 -4.93
CA ALA A 93 3.15 -3.17 -4.41
C ALA A 93 4.25 -2.98 -5.49
N THR A 94 3.97 -3.30 -6.75
CA THR A 94 4.94 -3.22 -7.85
C THR A 94 5.08 -1.82 -8.46
N THR A 95 4.06 -0.96 -8.37
CA THR A 95 4.02 0.32 -9.10
C THR A 95 3.73 1.54 -8.24
N GLY A 96 3.17 1.35 -7.04
CA GLY A 96 2.63 2.42 -6.20
C GLY A 96 1.35 3.07 -6.74
N ALA A 97 0.86 2.67 -7.91
CA ALA A 97 -0.46 3.10 -8.40
C ALA A 97 -1.56 2.47 -7.53
N PHE A 98 -2.71 3.12 -7.39
CA PHE A 98 -3.81 2.53 -6.61
C PHE A 98 -4.60 1.51 -7.43
N ALA A 99 -5.01 0.43 -6.77
CA ALA A 99 -6.01 -0.51 -7.23
C ALA A 99 -7.19 -0.51 -6.28
N THR A 100 -8.39 -0.69 -6.83
CA THR A 100 -9.64 -0.79 -6.08
C THR A 100 -10.24 -2.18 -6.29
N LEU A 101 -10.42 -2.90 -5.19
CA LEU A 101 -11.13 -4.17 -5.14
C LEU A 101 -12.59 -3.89 -4.81
N VAL A 102 -13.51 -4.54 -5.53
CA VAL A 102 -14.95 -4.43 -5.29
C VAL A 102 -15.54 -5.83 -5.23
N ALA A 103 -16.11 -6.20 -4.08
CA ALA A 103 -16.81 -7.47 -3.87
C ALA A 103 -18.30 -7.21 -3.67
N ALA A 104 -19.01 -6.82 -4.75
CA ALA A 104 -20.40 -6.35 -4.67
C ALA A 104 -21.31 -7.24 -3.80
N GLY A 105 -21.83 -6.68 -2.70
CA GLY A 105 -22.72 -7.39 -1.77
C GLY A 105 -22.03 -8.28 -0.73
N HIS A 106 -20.70 -8.34 -0.73
CA HIS A 106 -19.91 -9.15 0.18
C HIS A 106 -18.80 -8.33 0.85
N ALA A 107 -18.57 -8.56 2.13
CA ALA A 107 -17.51 -7.85 2.84
C ALA A 107 -16.14 -8.42 2.47
N LEU A 108 -15.16 -7.52 2.33
CA LEU A 108 -13.75 -7.84 2.19
C LEU A 108 -13.08 -7.84 3.57
N GLU A 109 -12.26 -8.84 3.84
CA GLU A 109 -11.44 -8.94 5.06
C GLU A 109 -10.00 -9.30 4.70
N HIS A 110 -9.06 -9.01 5.61
CA HIS A 110 -7.63 -9.32 5.47
C HIS A 110 -7.02 -8.91 4.11
N VAL A 111 -7.40 -7.74 3.60
CA VAL A 111 -6.95 -7.25 2.29
C VAL A 111 -5.46 -6.91 2.35
N GLN A 112 -4.69 -7.52 1.46
CA GLN A 112 -3.25 -7.35 1.37
C GLN A 112 -2.80 -7.30 -0.09
N VAL A 113 -1.80 -6.45 -0.35
CA VAL A 113 -1.06 -6.42 -1.62
C VAL A 113 0.38 -6.84 -1.35
N SER A 114 0.96 -7.64 -2.25
CA SER A 114 2.36 -8.02 -2.17
C SER A 114 3.03 -8.06 -3.53
N GLU A 115 4.36 -7.94 -3.52
CA GLU A 115 5.16 -8.22 -4.69
C GLU A 115 4.98 -9.69 -5.13
N PRO A 116 5.02 -9.95 -6.44
CA PRO A 116 4.97 -11.32 -6.96
C PRO A 116 6.32 -12.03 -6.74
N PRO A 117 6.34 -13.37 -6.72
CA PRO A 117 7.58 -14.13 -6.75
C PRO A 117 8.41 -13.78 -7.99
N GLN A 118 9.74 -13.69 -7.82
CA GLN A 118 10.70 -13.44 -8.91
C GLN A 118 10.75 -14.65 -9.85
N THR A 119 9.90 -14.65 -10.86
CA THR A 119 9.77 -15.73 -11.87
C THR A 119 9.89 -15.17 -13.28
N ALA A 120 9.91 -16.04 -14.30
CA ALA A 120 9.88 -15.61 -15.70
C ALA A 120 8.52 -15.00 -16.12
N THR A 121 7.49 -15.13 -15.29
CA THR A 121 6.15 -14.59 -15.52
C THR A 121 6.04 -13.19 -14.92
N SER A 122 5.54 -12.23 -15.70
CA SER A 122 5.28 -10.87 -15.22
C SER A 122 3.92 -10.76 -14.54
N PHE A 123 3.90 -10.15 -13.36
CA PHE A 123 2.68 -9.77 -12.64
C PHE A 123 2.68 -8.24 -12.49
N PRO A 124 2.20 -7.49 -13.50
CA PRO A 124 2.32 -6.03 -13.52
C PRO A 124 1.63 -5.36 -12.33
N TRP A 125 0.61 -6.02 -11.77
CA TRP A 125 -0.16 -5.55 -10.63
C TRP A 125 0.18 -6.25 -9.31
N GLY A 126 1.23 -7.07 -9.29
CA GLY A 126 1.60 -7.89 -8.13
C GLY A 126 0.55 -8.94 -7.77
N LEU A 127 0.43 -9.23 -6.48
CA LEU A 127 -0.52 -10.19 -5.92
C LEU A 127 -1.46 -9.49 -4.93
N PHE A 128 -2.72 -9.91 -4.95
CA PHE A 128 -3.75 -9.48 -4.01
C PHE A 128 -4.20 -10.70 -3.21
N ASN A 129 -4.27 -10.55 -1.90
CA ASN A 129 -4.84 -11.55 -1.00
C ASN A 129 -5.96 -10.87 -0.22
N PHE A 130 -7.10 -11.53 -0.09
CA PHE A 130 -8.27 -11.03 0.62
C PHE A 130 -9.21 -12.19 0.90
N ASP A 131 -10.00 -12.06 1.95
CA ASP A 131 -11.14 -12.92 2.24
C ASP A 131 -12.41 -12.22 1.77
N VAL A 132 -13.34 -13.00 1.22
CA VAL A 132 -14.70 -12.55 0.93
C VAL A 132 -15.63 -13.26 1.91
N THR A 133 -16.29 -12.49 2.78
CA THR A 133 -17.13 -13.05 3.83
C THR A 133 -18.62 -12.91 3.50
N HIS A 134 -19.45 -13.65 4.25
CA HIS A 134 -20.90 -13.68 4.07
C HIS A 134 -21.36 -14.18 2.70
N VAL A 135 -20.58 -15.06 2.06
CA VAL A 135 -20.99 -15.77 0.84
C VAL A 135 -21.95 -16.91 1.21
N PRO A 136 -23.20 -16.92 0.69
CA PRO A 136 -24.16 -17.99 0.94
C PRO A 136 -23.65 -19.37 0.51
N VAL A 137 -24.12 -20.42 1.19
CA VAL A 137 -23.85 -21.82 0.80
C VAL A 137 -24.40 -22.06 -0.61
N GLY A 138 -23.56 -22.57 -1.51
CA GLY A 138 -23.87 -22.73 -2.94
C GLY A 138 -23.33 -21.59 -3.81
N GLY A 139 -22.77 -20.55 -3.20
CA GLY A 139 -22.23 -19.38 -3.88
C GLY A 139 -23.30 -18.34 -4.21
N SER A 140 -22.89 -17.08 -4.22
CA SER A 140 -23.51 -16.01 -5.00
C SER A 140 -22.41 -15.11 -5.54
#